data_AF-A0A1E5NXR0-F1
#
_entry.id   AF-A0A1E5NXR0-F1
#
_cell.length_a   1.000
_cell.length_b   1.000
_cell.length_c   1.000
_cell.angle_alpha   90.00
_cell.angle_beta   90.00
_cell.angle_gamma   90.00
#
_symmetry.space_group_name_H-M   'P 1'
#
loop_
_entity.id
_entity.type
_entity.pdbx_description
1 polymer ?
#
loop_
_entity_poly.entity_id
_entity_poly.type
_entity_poly.pdbx_seq_one_letter_code
_entity_poly.pdbx_strand_id
1 'polypeptide(L)'
;MPAVADALAALLPARRNRPWTTAPAEHAMRHGAPCVRLTDGVRALLVVEPDDTRLEVYVERPDDYASHADIVADAVDPAGAAPHIAGRLLRWVLPELDRATSAAIARADGGFHKVHQHRAQDMTELGYALIDAGAHPEVADGYCGPGLVWSAAQGGTWGVRTVHGTVVADYVGPLGGLHGVLPLVLPPADGHVPTDTGSVFTRHLTDRYPQLSPVTAHEVSLNGYQEPGGYVALPNHAVSPDCADDQTQVVAEFSHLGADLLLTAVPHLI
;
A
#
# COMPACT_ATOMS: atom_id res chain seq x y z
N MET A 1 -14.10 21.92 3.24
CA MET A 1 -13.71 21.30 1.96
C MET A 1 -12.27 21.53 1.41
N PRO A 2 -11.77 22.72 0.99
CA PRO A 2 -10.44 22.79 0.32
C PRO A 2 -9.31 22.20 1.17
N ALA A 3 -9.33 22.48 2.48
CA ALA A 3 -8.33 22.02 3.42
C ALA A 3 -8.14 20.49 3.48
N VAL A 4 -9.21 19.68 3.33
CA VAL A 4 -9.09 18.20 3.35
C VAL A 4 -8.52 17.69 2.04
N ALA A 5 -9.00 18.21 0.91
CA ALA A 5 -8.48 17.82 -0.41
C ALA A 5 -7.01 18.24 -0.57
N ASP A 6 -6.64 19.43 -0.08
CA ASP A 6 -5.26 19.92 -0.05
C ASP A 6 -4.38 19.05 0.88
N ALA A 7 -4.88 18.69 2.06
CA ALA A 7 -4.17 17.80 2.97
C ALA A 7 -3.95 16.40 2.35
N LEU A 8 -4.96 15.85 1.66
CA LEU A 8 -4.84 14.60 0.92
C LEU A 8 -3.82 14.72 -0.22
N ALA A 9 -3.84 15.82 -0.98
CA ALA A 9 -2.86 16.08 -2.03
C ALA A 9 -1.42 16.04 -1.52
N ALA A 10 -1.18 16.58 -0.32
CA ALA A 10 0.14 16.60 0.31
C ALA A 10 0.59 15.24 0.87
N LEU A 11 -0.35 14.34 1.17
CA LEU A 11 -0.07 13.00 1.72
C LEU A 11 0.14 11.94 0.64
N LEU A 12 -0.38 12.15 -0.57
CA LEU A 12 -0.21 11.23 -1.68
C LEU A 12 1.11 11.50 -2.42
N PRO A 13 1.90 10.46 -2.75
CA PRO A 13 3.17 10.64 -3.43
C PRO A 13 2.95 11.12 -4.87
N ALA A 14 3.86 11.94 -5.36
CA ALA A 14 3.93 12.26 -6.78
C ALA A 14 4.32 11.01 -7.58
N ARG A 15 3.67 10.80 -8.72
CA ARG A 15 4.02 9.74 -9.68
C ARG A 15 4.52 10.37 -10.98
N ARG A 16 5.67 9.95 -11.47
CA ARG A 16 6.30 10.41 -12.71
C ARG A 16 6.42 11.94 -12.77
N ASN A 17 6.84 12.53 -11.64
CA ASN A 17 6.91 13.98 -11.40
C ASN A 17 5.57 14.73 -11.51
N ARG A 18 4.44 14.03 -11.29
CA ARG A 18 3.11 14.63 -11.25
C ARG A 18 2.59 14.59 -9.82
N PRO A 19 2.63 15.72 -9.09
CA PRO A 19 2.02 15.79 -7.77
C PRO A 19 0.51 15.78 -7.90
N TRP A 20 -0.16 15.32 -6.85
CA TRP A 20 -1.59 15.49 -6.72
C TRP A 20 -1.93 16.96 -6.49
N THR A 21 -2.97 17.45 -7.16
CA THR A 21 -3.41 18.85 -7.08
C THR A 21 -4.94 18.92 -7.03
N THR A 22 -5.47 19.96 -6.40
CA THR A 22 -6.91 20.21 -6.35
C THR A 22 -7.38 21.01 -7.56
N ALA A 23 -8.56 20.67 -8.07
CA ALA A 23 -9.28 21.38 -9.11
C ALA A 23 -10.77 21.45 -8.78
N PRO A 24 -11.53 22.39 -9.38
CA PRO A 24 -12.99 22.34 -9.35
C PRO A 24 -13.50 21.00 -9.90
N ALA A 25 -14.49 20.40 -9.24
CA ALA A 25 -15.15 19.21 -9.76
C ALA A 25 -16.01 19.56 -10.98
N GLU A 26 -15.92 18.75 -12.04
CA GLU A 26 -16.70 18.96 -13.28
C GLU A 26 -18.18 18.62 -13.10
N HIS A 27 -18.49 17.78 -12.12
CA HIS A 27 -19.84 17.36 -11.78
C HIS A 27 -19.98 17.16 -10.26
N ALA A 28 -21.20 17.33 -9.75
CA ALA A 28 -21.51 17.07 -8.36
C ALA A 28 -21.91 15.59 -8.17
N MET A 29 -21.32 14.92 -7.19
CA MET A 29 -21.68 13.53 -6.83
C MET A 29 -22.93 13.46 -5.94
N ARG A 30 -23.12 14.47 -5.10
CA ARG A 30 -24.25 14.60 -4.19
C ARG A 30 -24.90 15.95 -4.40
N HIS A 31 -26.23 15.97 -4.45
CA HIS A 31 -26.97 17.21 -4.68
C HIS A 31 -26.75 18.19 -3.52
N GLY A 32 -26.22 19.38 -3.82
CA GLY A 32 -25.98 20.44 -2.84
C GLY A 32 -24.74 20.25 -1.96
N ALA A 33 -24.00 19.14 -2.10
CA ALA A 33 -22.79 18.91 -1.31
C ALA A 33 -21.58 19.58 -1.97
N PRO A 34 -20.69 20.21 -1.18
CA PRO A 34 -19.35 20.58 -1.63
C PRO A 34 -18.62 19.37 -2.25
N CYS A 35 -18.04 19.58 -3.44
CA CYS A 35 -17.22 18.58 -4.15
C CYS A 35 -15.93 19.22 -4.69
N VAL A 36 -14.77 18.59 -4.42
CA VAL A 36 -13.46 18.98 -4.98
C VAL A 36 -12.85 17.80 -5.71
N ARG A 37 -12.25 18.08 -6.86
CA ARG A 37 -11.49 17.10 -7.62
C ARG A 37 -10.03 17.14 -7.20
N LEU A 38 -9.45 15.98 -6.92
CA LEU A 38 -8.04 15.77 -6.61
C LEU A 38 -7.45 14.94 -7.76
N THR A 39 -6.40 15.43 -8.44
CA THR A 39 -5.85 14.77 -9.64
C THR A 39 -4.34 14.91 -9.78
N ASP A 40 -3.69 13.91 -10.36
CA ASP A 40 -2.30 13.96 -10.83
C ASP A 40 -2.20 14.13 -12.38
N GLY A 41 -3.33 14.45 -13.02
CA GLY A 41 -3.48 14.56 -14.48
C GLY A 41 -3.68 13.24 -15.22
N VAL A 42 -3.56 12.08 -14.54
CA VAL A 42 -3.85 10.75 -15.08
C VAL A 42 -5.01 10.11 -14.33
N ARG A 43 -4.92 10.13 -13.01
CA ARG A 43 -5.90 9.63 -12.05
C ARG A 43 -6.60 10.82 -11.43
N ALA A 44 -7.84 10.58 -11.02
CA ALA A 44 -8.60 11.60 -10.33
C ALA A 44 -9.55 10.98 -9.30
N LEU A 45 -9.74 11.72 -8.23
CA LEU A 45 -10.58 11.41 -7.09
C LEU A 45 -11.52 12.60 -6.88
N LEU A 46 -12.75 12.35 -6.45
CA LEU A 46 -13.70 13.36 -6.01
C LEU A 46 -13.84 13.25 -4.50
N VAL A 47 -13.53 14.32 -3.79
CA VAL A 47 -13.69 14.45 -2.35
C VAL A 47 -14.98 15.23 -2.10
N VAL A 48 -15.93 14.58 -1.44
CA VAL A 48 -17.30 15.08 -1.25
C VAL A 48 -17.58 15.15 0.24
N GLU A 49 -18.15 16.27 0.67
CA GLU A 49 -18.55 16.53 2.05
C GLU A 49 -20.09 16.61 2.09
N PRO A 50 -20.81 15.47 2.11
CA PRO A 50 -22.27 15.46 2.04
C PRO A 50 -22.94 16.19 3.22
N ASP A 51 -22.29 16.21 4.37
CA ASP A 51 -22.72 16.83 5.62
C ASP A 51 -21.50 17.07 6.53
N ASP A 52 -21.68 17.76 7.67
CA ASP A 52 -20.61 18.12 8.60
C ASP A 52 -20.00 16.93 9.36
N THR A 53 -20.51 15.71 9.18
CA THR A 53 -20.08 14.51 9.92
C THR A 53 -19.41 13.47 9.05
N ARG A 54 -19.37 13.67 7.73
CA ARG A 54 -18.93 12.62 6.81
C ARG A 54 -18.19 13.15 5.59
N LEU A 55 -17.12 12.44 5.24
CA LEU A 55 -16.38 12.61 4.00
C LEU A 55 -16.55 11.35 3.14
N GLU A 56 -16.85 11.56 1.86
CA GLU A 56 -16.94 10.51 0.85
C GLU A 56 -15.86 10.76 -0.20
N VAL A 57 -15.09 9.73 -0.56
CA VAL A 57 -14.13 9.78 -1.67
C VAL A 57 -14.58 8.82 -2.76
N TYR A 58 -14.65 9.34 -3.98
CA TYR A 58 -14.99 8.58 -5.18
C TYR A 58 -13.81 8.60 -6.14
N VAL A 59 -13.58 7.50 -6.83
CA VAL A 59 -12.60 7.42 -7.90
C VAL A 59 -13.27 7.69 -9.24
N GLU A 60 -12.68 8.57 -10.04
CA GLU A 60 -13.11 8.75 -11.42
C GLU A 60 -12.58 7.60 -12.29
N ARG A 61 -13.51 6.81 -12.84
CA ARG A 61 -13.22 5.69 -13.75
C ARG A 61 -13.72 6.07 -15.15
N PRO A 62 -12.93 5.87 -16.23
CA PRO A 62 -13.30 6.36 -17.58
C PRO A 62 -14.65 5.88 -18.11
N ASP A 63 -15.08 4.67 -17.73
CA ASP A 63 -16.29 4.01 -18.24
C ASP A 63 -17.34 3.74 -17.15
N ASP A 64 -17.17 4.29 -15.94
CA ASP A 64 -18.03 3.99 -14.80
C ASP A 64 -18.35 5.25 -13.99
N TYR A 65 -19.64 5.56 -13.88
CA TYR A 65 -20.11 6.63 -13.03
C TYR A 65 -20.31 6.08 -11.63
N ALA A 66 -19.44 6.47 -10.70
CA ALA A 66 -19.41 5.91 -9.36
C ALA A 66 -20.75 6.13 -8.62
N SER A 67 -21.49 5.04 -8.40
CA SER A 67 -22.77 5.06 -7.68
C SER A 67 -22.60 4.98 -6.16
N HIS A 68 -21.42 4.56 -5.70
CA HIS A 68 -21.05 4.41 -4.30
C HIS A 68 -19.67 4.99 -4.05
N ALA A 69 -19.45 5.52 -2.84
CA ALA A 69 -18.14 6.04 -2.44
C ALA A 69 -17.17 4.88 -2.23
N ASP A 70 -15.94 5.03 -2.70
CA ASP A 70 -14.85 4.08 -2.49
C ASP A 70 -14.34 4.13 -1.05
N ILE A 71 -14.34 5.32 -0.44
CA ILE A 71 -14.01 5.51 0.97
C ILE A 71 -15.08 6.40 1.61
N VAL A 72 -15.52 6.01 2.81
CA VAL A 72 -16.33 6.84 3.70
C VAL A 72 -15.56 7.00 5.01
N ALA A 73 -15.41 8.23 5.47
CA ALA A 73 -14.73 8.57 6.70
C ALA A 73 -15.57 9.57 7.52
N ASP A 74 -15.34 9.57 8.83
CA ASP A 74 -15.91 10.59 9.73
C ASP A 74 -15.24 11.95 9.44
N ALA A 75 -16.05 13.02 9.34
CA ALA A 75 -15.59 14.39 9.11
C ALA A 75 -15.47 15.22 10.39
N VAL A 76 -15.84 14.68 11.56
CA VAL A 76 -15.83 15.41 12.84
C VAL A 76 -14.42 15.89 13.21
N ASP A 77 -13.38 15.20 12.74
CA ASP A 77 -11.99 15.68 12.75
C ASP A 77 -11.37 15.59 11.35
N PRO A 78 -11.48 16.65 10.53
CA PRO A 78 -10.95 16.67 9.16
C PRO A 78 -9.42 16.49 9.11
N ALA A 79 -8.69 16.94 10.14
CA ALA A 79 -7.24 16.81 10.21
C ALA A 79 -6.82 15.35 10.53
N GLY A 80 -7.58 14.66 11.38
CA GLY A 80 -7.41 13.22 11.63
C GLY A 80 -7.90 12.33 10.48
N ALA A 81 -8.92 12.78 9.72
CA ALA A 81 -9.49 12.01 8.62
C ALA A 81 -8.56 11.88 7.41
N ALA A 82 -7.80 12.94 7.06
CA ALA A 82 -6.97 12.93 5.86
C ALA A 82 -5.88 11.84 5.86
N PRO A 83 -5.08 11.64 6.94
CA PRO A 83 -4.14 10.51 7.03
C PRO A 83 -4.80 9.14 6.92
N HIS A 84 -5.97 8.95 7.54
CA HIS A 84 -6.72 7.69 7.46
C HIS A 84 -7.18 7.39 6.02
N ILE A 85 -7.77 8.39 5.36
CA ILE A 85 -8.22 8.30 3.97
C ILE A 85 -7.01 8.04 3.05
N ALA A 86 -5.91 8.79 3.21
CA ALA A 86 -4.69 8.60 2.43
C ALA A 86 -4.14 7.17 2.58
N GLY A 87 -4.09 6.64 3.80
CA GLY A 87 -3.69 5.26 4.05
C GLY A 87 -4.55 4.24 3.30
N ARG A 88 -5.89 4.41 3.30
CA ARG A 88 -6.81 3.53 2.54
C ARG A 88 -6.66 3.70 1.03
N LEU A 89 -6.43 4.92 0.55
CA LEU A 89 -6.15 5.19 -0.87
C LEU A 89 -4.90 4.43 -1.34
N LEU A 90 -3.82 4.51 -0.56
CA LEU A 90 -2.53 3.88 -0.86
C LEU A 90 -2.58 2.35 -0.77
N ARG A 91 -3.27 1.81 0.25
CA ARG A 91 -3.34 0.36 0.49
C ARG A 91 -4.29 -0.37 -0.46
N TRP A 92 -5.37 0.27 -0.91
CA TRP A 92 -6.43 -0.41 -1.65
C TRP A 92 -6.79 0.27 -2.97
N VAL A 93 -7.23 1.51 -2.91
CA VAL A 93 -7.92 2.17 -4.04
C VAL A 93 -6.99 2.38 -5.24
N LEU A 94 -5.80 2.96 -5.01
CA LEU A 94 -4.82 3.21 -6.07
C LEU A 94 -4.25 1.89 -6.66
N PRO A 95 -3.88 0.88 -5.84
CA PRO A 95 -3.53 -0.44 -6.36
C PRO A 95 -4.62 -1.09 -7.22
N GLU A 96 -5.90 -0.91 -6.88
CA GLU A 96 -7.02 -1.43 -7.66
C GLU A 96 -7.16 -0.74 -9.02
N LEU A 97 -7.05 0.59 -9.06
CA LEU A 97 -7.02 1.34 -10.32
C LEU A 97 -5.91 0.86 -11.24
N ASP A 98 -4.70 0.73 -10.69
CA ASP A 98 -3.52 0.25 -11.38
C ASP A 98 -3.72 -1.17 -11.96
N ARG A 99 -4.39 -2.06 -11.22
CA ARG A 99 -4.77 -3.40 -11.70
C ARG A 99 -5.81 -3.33 -12.82
N ALA A 100 -6.83 -2.49 -12.68
CA ALA A 100 -7.85 -2.30 -13.70
C ALA A 100 -7.24 -1.76 -15.02
N THR A 101 -6.34 -0.78 -14.93
CA THR A 101 -5.58 -0.28 -16.08
C THR A 101 -4.71 -1.37 -16.70
N SER A 102 -4.01 -2.16 -15.89
CA SER A 102 -3.21 -3.28 -16.38
C SER A 102 -4.06 -4.32 -17.12
N ALA A 103 -5.26 -4.63 -16.59
CA ALA A 103 -6.20 -5.54 -17.23
C ALA A 103 -6.75 -4.97 -18.54
N ALA A 104 -7.06 -3.68 -18.59
CA ALA A 104 -7.51 -3.01 -19.82
C ALA A 104 -6.42 -3.04 -20.91
N ILE A 105 -5.17 -2.73 -20.56
CA ILE A 105 -4.01 -2.83 -21.47
C ILE A 105 -3.85 -4.26 -22.00
N ALA A 106 -3.87 -5.25 -21.10
CA ALA A 106 -3.72 -6.65 -21.49
C ALA A 106 -4.80 -7.11 -22.50
N ARG A 107 -6.05 -6.66 -22.31
CA ARG A 107 -7.16 -6.96 -23.23
C ARG A 107 -7.02 -6.24 -24.57
N ALA A 108 -6.70 -4.95 -24.56
CA ALA A 108 -6.63 -4.13 -25.76
C ALA A 108 -5.45 -4.52 -26.67
N ASP A 109 -4.31 -4.87 -26.07
CA ASP A 109 -3.05 -5.07 -26.78
C ASP A 109 -2.62 -6.54 -26.91
N GLY A 110 -3.49 -7.48 -26.52
CA GLY A 110 -3.31 -8.91 -26.78
C GLY A 110 -2.21 -9.59 -25.95
N GLY A 111 -1.78 -9.02 -24.82
CA GLY A 111 -0.82 -9.69 -23.94
C GLY A 111 -0.21 -8.83 -22.83
N PHE A 112 0.54 -9.49 -21.95
CA PHE A 112 1.17 -8.86 -20.78
C PHE A 112 2.42 -8.05 -21.09
N HIS A 113 2.94 -8.07 -22.32
CA HIS A 113 4.19 -7.36 -22.66
C HIS A 113 4.11 -5.86 -22.35
N LYS A 114 3.02 -5.18 -22.76
CA LYS A 114 2.82 -3.76 -22.45
C LYS A 114 2.51 -3.50 -20.98
N VAL A 115 1.88 -4.46 -20.29
CA VAL A 115 1.71 -4.39 -18.82
C VAL A 115 3.08 -4.39 -18.14
N HIS A 116 3.99 -5.28 -18.54
CA HIS A 116 5.36 -5.31 -18.02
C HIS A 116 6.13 -4.03 -18.33
N GLN A 117 5.99 -3.45 -19.52
CA GLN A 117 6.60 -2.14 -19.83
C GLN A 117 6.08 -1.03 -18.92
N HIS A 118 4.76 -0.97 -18.67
CA HIS A 118 4.19 0.01 -17.75
C HIS A 118 4.70 -0.20 -16.32
N ARG A 119 4.75 -1.46 -15.86
CA ARG A 119 5.28 -1.81 -14.54
C ARG A 119 6.78 -1.59 -14.40
N ALA A 120 7.53 -1.70 -15.48
CA ALA A 120 8.96 -1.37 -15.47
C ALA A 120 9.17 0.11 -15.16
N GLN A 121 8.30 1.01 -15.62
CA GLN A 121 8.37 2.43 -15.25
C GLN A 121 8.15 2.65 -13.75
N ASP A 122 7.21 1.91 -13.16
CA ASP A 122 6.94 1.95 -11.72
C ASP A 122 8.18 1.48 -10.93
N MET A 123 8.88 0.45 -11.41
CA MET A 123 10.11 -0.04 -10.80
C MET A 123 11.27 0.94 -10.99
N THR A 124 11.40 1.57 -12.15
CA THR A 124 12.41 2.62 -12.38
C THR A 124 12.21 3.79 -11.41
N GLU A 125 10.98 4.24 -11.22
CA GLU A 125 10.64 5.31 -10.29
C GLU A 125 10.99 4.94 -8.84
N LEU A 126 10.59 3.75 -8.40
CA LEU A 126 10.96 3.22 -7.08
C LEU A 126 12.47 3.11 -6.91
N GLY A 127 13.19 2.62 -7.93
CA GLY A 127 14.63 2.47 -7.91
C GLY A 127 15.35 3.81 -7.71
N TYR A 128 14.92 4.87 -8.39
CA TYR A 128 15.47 6.21 -8.16
C TYR A 128 15.14 6.74 -6.78
N ALA A 129 13.91 6.56 -6.29
CA ALA A 129 13.55 6.99 -4.95
C ALA A 129 14.38 6.27 -3.86
N LEU A 130 14.65 4.97 -4.04
CA LEU A 130 15.55 4.19 -3.18
C LEU A 130 16.98 4.72 -3.23
N ILE A 131 17.52 5.02 -4.42
CA ILE A 131 18.85 5.60 -4.58
C ILE A 131 18.96 6.96 -3.88
N ASP A 132 17.97 7.83 -4.06
CA ASP A 132 17.93 9.15 -3.42
C ASP A 132 17.85 9.05 -1.89
N ALA A 133 17.22 7.98 -1.38
CA ALA A 133 17.17 7.67 0.05
C ALA A 133 18.44 6.96 0.58
N GLY A 134 19.42 6.68 -0.29
CA GLY A 134 20.72 6.11 0.08
C GLY A 134 20.82 4.58 -0.02
N ALA A 135 19.82 3.90 -0.59
CA ALA A 135 19.90 2.48 -0.91
C ALA A 135 20.62 2.23 -2.25
N HIS A 136 20.99 0.97 -2.47
CA HIS A 136 21.65 0.52 -3.69
C HIS A 136 20.87 -0.63 -4.32
N PRO A 137 19.73 -0.35 -4.97
CA PRO A 137 18.93 -1.38 -5.63
C PRO A 137 19.61 -1.91 -6.89
N GLU A 138 19.59 -3.23 -7.02
CA GLU A 138 19.98 -3.96 -8.20
C GLU A 138 18.73 -4.47 -8.94
N VAL A 139 18.82 -4.60 -10.25
CA VAL A 139 17.72 -5.18 -11.04
C VAL A 139 17.63 -6.67 -10.75
N ALA A 140 16.44 -7.13 -10.37
CA ALA A 140 16.15 -8.54 -10.22
C ALA A 140 15.43 -9.05 -11.48
N ASP A 141 16.14 -9.80 -12.32
CA ASP A 141 15.56 -10.45 -13.50
C ASP A 141 14.81 -11.73 -13.07
N GLY A 142 13.47 -11.69 -13.15
CA GLY A 142 12.62 -12.83 -12.82
C GLY A 142 11.64 -13.18 -13.95
N TYR A 143 11.20 -14.44 -14.01
CA TYR A 143 10.19 -14.93 -14.96
C TYR A 143 8.86 -14.16 -14.89
N CYS A 144 8.58 -13.51 -13.76
CA CYS A 144 7.30 -12.88 -13.48
C CYS A 144 7.18 -11.40 -13.90
N GLY A 145 8.31 -10.74 -14.26
CA GLY A 145 8.34 -9.33 -14.65
C GLY A 145 9.53 -8.56 -14.06
N PRO A 146 9.60 -7.23 -14.28
CA PRO A 146 10.64 -6.39 -13.70
C PRO A 146 10.59 -6.42 -12.16
N GLY A 147 11.77 -6.30 -11.54
CA GLY A 147 11.93 -6.22 -10.11
C GLY A 147 13.24 -5.55 -9.68
N LEU A 148 13.34 -5.29 -8.38
CA LEU A 148 14.48 -4.71 -7.69
C LEU A 148 14.82 -5.56 -6.46
N VAL A 149 16.09 -5.60 -6.09
CA VAL A 149 16.56 -6.19 -4.83
C VAL A 149 17.59 -5.27 -4.19
N TRP A 150 17.56 -5.10 -2.87
CA TRP A 150 18.54 -4.30 -2.14
C TRP A 150 18.69 -4.79 -0.70
N SER A 151 19.79 -4.38 -0.06
CA SER A 151 20.00 -4.61 1.36
C SER A 151 19.68 -3.35 2.16
N ALA A 152 18.90 -3.50 3.21
CA ALA A 152 18.65 -2.47 4.21
C ALA A 152 19.81 -2.39 5.22
N ALA A 153 20.05 -1.20 5.76
CA ALA A 153 21.09 -0.90 6.73
C ALA A 153 20.97 -1.75 8.02
N GLN A 154 19.76 -2.20 8.34
CA GLN A 154 19.48 -3.04 9.50
C GLN A 154 19.77 -4.55 9.26
N GLY A 155 20.37 -4.90 8.11
CA GLY A 155 20.83 -6.27 7.83
C GLY A 155 19.80 -7.20 7.22
N GLY A 156 18.69 -6.66 6.69
CA GLY A 156 17.72 -7.40 5.89
C GLY A 156 17.87 -7.14 4.40
N THR A 157 17.37 -8.05 3.57
CA THR A 157 17.29 -7.91 2.13
C THR A 157 15.83 -7.76 1.73
N TRP A 158 15.54 -6.72 0.94
CA TRP A 158 14.24 -6.49 0.34
C TRP A 158 14.28 -6.86 -1.14
N GLY A 159 13.22 -7.50 -1.61
CA GLY A 159 12.92 -7.67 -3.02
C GLY A 159 11.58 -7.03 -3.35
N VAL A 160 11.45 -6.43 -4.52
CA VAL A 160 10.17 -6.03 -5.09
C VAL A 160 10.09 -6.55 -6.51
N ARG A 161 8.97 -7.16 -6.87
CA ARG A 161 8.76 -7.75 -8.18
C ARG A 161 7.32 -7.53 -8.63
N THR A 162 7.13 -7.55 -9.94
CA THR A 162 5.78 -7.60 -10.49
C THR A 162 5.39 -9.03 -10.82
N VAL A 163 4.17 -9.42 -10.46
CA VAL A 163 3.61 -10.75 -10.71
C VAL A 163 2.20 -10.56 -11.28
N HIS A 164 1.99 -10.97 -12.54
CA HIS A 164 0.71 -10.81 -13.25
C HIS A 164 0.12 -9.38 -13.18
N GLY A 165 0.97 -8.36 -13.20
CA GLY A 165 0.55 -6.96 -13.12
C GLY A 165 0.26 -6.43 -11.70
N THR A 166 0.48 -7.23 -10.67
CA THR A 166 0.48 -6.82 -9.25
C THR A 166 1.90 -6.65 -8.73
N VAL A 167 2.10 -5.79 -7.73
CA VAL A 167 3.41 -5.62 -7.09
C VAL A 167 3.45 -6.45 -5.81
N VAL A 168 4.55 -7.20 -5.66
CA VAL A 168 4.84 -8.04 -4.50
C VAL A 168 6.19 -7.61 -3.95
N ALA A 169 6.27 -7.41 -2.63
CA ALA A 169 7.52 -7.21 -1.93
C ALA A 169 7.85 -8.43 -1.06
N ASP A 170 9.11 -8.81 -1.03
CA ASP A 170 9.65 -9.85 -0.16
C ASP A 170 10.72 -9.26 0.76
N TYR A 171 10.86 -9.83 1.94
CA TYR A 171 11.86 -9.45 2.92
C TYR A 171 12.48 -10.68 3.55
N VAL A 172 13.79 -10.69 3.70
CA VAL A 172 14.54 -11.68 4.47
C VAL A 172 15.50 -10.95 5.40
N GLY A 173 15.32 -11.08 6.71
CA GLY A 173 16.18 -10.38 7.66
C GLY A 173 15.64 -10.38 9.10
N PRO A 174 16.21 -9.54 9.98
CA PRO A 174 15.72 -9.39 11.35
C PRO A 174 14.28 -8.87 11.41
N LEU A 175 13.48 -9.40 12.33
CA LEU A 175 12.10 -8.95 12.55
C LEU A 175 11.99 -7.43 12.76
N GLY A 176 12.99 -6.84 13.44
CA GLY A 176 13.10 -5.42 13.71
C GLY A 176 12.99 -4.55 12.46
N GLY A 177 13.49 -5.03 11.32
CA GLY A 177 13.45 -4.33 10.04
C GLY A 177 12.05 -4.19 9.44
N LEU A 178 11.07 -4.95 9.92
CA LEU A 178 9.68 -4.85 9.47
C LEU A 178 8.87 -3.77 10.20
N HIS A 179 9.35 -3.27 11.35
CA HIS A 179 8.55 -2.38 12.19
C HIS A 179 8.24 -1.01 11.57
N GLY A 180 9.06 -0.56 10.62
CA GLY A 180 8.79 0.66 9.84
C GLY A 180 7.73 0.46 8.76
N VAL A 181 7.65 -0.73 8.17
CA VAL A 181 6.77 -1.01 7.02
C VAL A 181 5.40 -1.53 7.45
N LEU A 182 5.33 -2.37 8.48
CA LEU A 182 4.07 -2.97 8.96
C LEU A 182 2.96 -1.93 9.22
N PRO A 183 3.21 -0.78 9.86
CA PRO A 183 2.19 0.27 10.04
C PRO A 183 1.63 0.85 8.73
N LEU A 184 2.39 0.81 7.64
CA LEU A 184 1.97 1.35 6.34
C LEU A 184 1.11 0.36 5.56
N VAL A 185 1.42 -0.93 5.67
CA VAL A 185 0.73 -2.00 4.93
C VAL A 185 -0.48 -2.57 5.68
N LEU A 186 -0.56 -2.39 7.00
CA LEU A 186 -1.69 -2.88 7.80
C LEU A 186 -2.84 -1.86 7.86
N PRO A 187 -4.10 -2.33 7.93
CA PRO A 187 -5.24 -1.48 8.26
C PRO A 187 -5.10 -0.89 9.68
N PRO A 188 -5.90 0.14 10.02
CA PRO A 188 -6.04 0.61 11.40
C PRO A 188 -6.42 -0.53 12.35
N ALA A 189 -5.91 -0.47 13.57
CA ALA A 189 -6.13 -1.50 14.60
C ALA A 189 -7.54 -1.48 15.21
N ASP A 190 -8.40 -0.53 14.85
CA ASP A 190 -9.68 -0.31 15.52
C ASP A 190 -10.53 -1.58 15.59
N GLY A 191 -10.96 -1.93 16.81
CA GLY A 191 -11.76 -3.13 17.08
C GLY A 191 -10.98 -4.45 17.09
N HIS A 192 -9.66 -4.44 16.86
CA HIS A 192 -8.82 -5.64 17.00
C HIS A 192 -8.38 -5.81 18.45
N VAL A 193 -8.60 -7.00 18.98
CA VAL A 193 -8.14 -7.39 20.32
C VAL A 193 -7.06 -8.44 20.13
N PRO A 194 -5.83 -8.23 20.65
CA PRO A 194 -4.81 -9.26 20.66
C PRO A 194 -5.38 -10.54 21.28
N THR A 195 -5.15 -11.67 20.63
CA THR A 195 -5.48 -12.97 21.20
C THR A 195 -4.23 -13.53 21.85
N ASP A 196 -4.28 -13.95 23.12
CA ASP A 196 -3.16 -14.59 23.82
C ASP A 196 -2.78 -15.97 23.21
N THR A 197 -3.49 -16.39 22.17
CA THR A 197 -3.28 -17.64 21.45
C THR A 197 -2.13 -17.51 20.46
N GLY A 198 -1.14 -18.41 20.55
CA GLY A 198 0.00 -18.43 19.64
C GLY A 198 1.28 -18.93 20.31
N SER A 199 2.36 -19.00 19.53
CA SER A 199 3.72 -19.16 20.06
C SER A 199 4.26 -17.82 20.56
N VAL A 200 5.46 -17.81 21.15
CA VAL A 200 6.14 -16.54 21.50
C VAL A 200 6.38 -15.69 20.25
N PHE A 201 6.78 -16.30 19.14
CA PHE A 201 6.93 -15.63 17.85
C PHE A 201 5.67 -14.91 17.38
N THR A 202 4.54 -15.61 17.32
CA THR A 202 3.31 -14.96 16.81
C THR A 202 2.77 -13.92 17.79
N ARG A 203 2.92 -14.11 19.11
CA ARG A 203 2.56 -13.10 20.12
C ARG A 203 3.43 -11.85 20.01
N HIS A 204 4.75 -12.00 19.84
CA HIS A 204 5.66 -10.86 19.69
C HIS A 204 5.24 -9.91 18.55
N LEU A 205 4.67 -10.46 17.47
CA LEU A 205 4.09 -9.67 16.39
C LEU A 205 2.69 -9.16 16.68
N THR A 206 1.78 -10.02 17.15
CA THR A 206 0.36 -9.69 17.32
C THR A 206 0.07 -8.77 18.50
N ASP A 207 0.93 -8.74 19.52
CA ASP A 207 0.85 -7.80 20.63
C ASP A 207 1.13 -6.35 20.16
N ARG A 208 2.03 -6.19 19.18
CA ARG A 208 2.35 -4.89 18.58
C ARG A 208 1.42 -4.53 17.41
N TYR A 209 1.02 -5.53 16.64
CA TYR A 209 0.18 -5.40 15.44
C TYR A 209 -1.01 -6.36 15.52
N PRO A 210 -2.08 -5.98 16.25
CA PRO A 210 -3.24 -6.86 16.49
C PRO A 210 -4.04 -7.20 15.22
N GLN A 211 -3.73 -6.57 14.08
CA GLN A 211 -4.30 -6.88 12.78
C GLN A 211 -3.71 -8.17 12.17
N LEU A 212 -2.54 -8.60 12.65
CA LEU A 212 -1.91 -9.84 12.20
C LEU A 212 -2.66 -11.04 12.80
N SER A 213 -2.81 -12.09 12.01
CA SER A 213 -3.48 -13.32 12.44
C SER A 213 -2.50 -14.48 12.52
N PRO A 214 -2.31 -15.14 13.68
CA PRO A 214 -1.53 -16.37 13.76
C PRO A 214 -2.14 -17.46 12.87
N VAL A 215 -1.35 -18.00 11.94
CA VAL A 215 -1.76 -19.14 11.08
C VAL A 215 -1.20 -20.44 11.63
N THR A 216 0.07 -20.41 12.03
CA THR A 216 0.77 -21.50 12.70
C THR A 216 1.64 -20.95 13.83
N ALA A 217 2.31 -21.81 14.59
CA ALA A 217 3.31 -21.35 15.56
C ALA A 217 4.51 -20.60 14.93
N HIS A 218 4.70 -20.66 13.60
CA HIS A 218 5.85 -20.11 12.89
C HIS A 218 5.46 -19.01 11.91
N GLU A 219 4.18 -18.63 11.83
CA GLU A 219 3.68 -17.76 10.78
C GLU A 219 2.48 -16.94 11.25
N VAL A 220 2.52 -15.66 10.92
CA VAL A 220 1.36 -14.77 10.96
C VAL A 220 1.01 -14.30 9.56
N SER A 221 -0.27 -14.12 9.29
CA SER A 221 -0.78 -13.61 8.01
C SER A 221 -1.28 -12.18 8.15
N LEU A 222 -1.12 -11.44 7.05
CA LEU A 222 -1.77 -10.17 6.79
C LEU A 222 -3.10 -10.47 6.08
N ASN A 223 -4.21 -10.41 6.82
CA ASN A 223 -5.54 -10.77 6.33
C ASN A 223 -6.33 -9.55 5.83
N GLY A 224 -5.78 -8.79 4.88
CA GLY A 224 -6.46 -7.66 4.26
C GLY A 224 -7.43 -8.11 3.17
N TYR A 225 -8.76 -8.09 3.41
CA TYR A 225 -9.71 -8.09 2.29
C TYR A 225 -9.57 -6.75 1.56
N GLN A 226 -9.18 -6.80 0.29
CA GLN A 226 -8.91 -5.63 -0.58
C GLN A 226 -7.70 -4.74 -0.20
N GLU A 227 -7.02 -5.04 0.89
CA GLU A 227 -5.78 -4.39 1.35
C GLU A 227 -4.54 -5.28 1.08
N PRO A 228 -3.31 -4.82 1.36
CA PRO A 228 -2.13 -5.66 1.22
C PRO A 228 -2.29 -6.95 2.02
N GLY A 229 -2.00 -8.07 1.35
CA GLY A 229 -2.01 -9.40 1.94
C GLY A 229 -0.59 -9.93 2.11
N GLY A 230 -0.47 -11.13 2.68
CA GLY A 230 0.81 -11.83 2.76
C GLY A 230 1.06 -12.48 4.12
N TYR A 231 2.33 -12.63 4.48
CA TYR A 231 2.73 -13.32 5.70
C TYR A 231 4.07 -12.81 6.24
N VAL A 232 4.30 -13.08 7.53
CA VAL A 232 5.61 -13.03 8.17
C VAL A 232 5.82 -14.37 8.86
N ALA A 233 6.92 -15.05 8.55
CA ALA A 233 7.21 -16.39 9.03
C ALA A 233 8.66 -16.56 9.49
N LEU A 234 8.90 -17.53 10.36
CA LEU A 234 10.24 -18.05 10.60
C LEU A 234 10.75 -18.76 9.32
N PRO A 235 12.05 -18.67 9.01
CA PRO A 235 12.60 -19.11 7.72
C PRO A 235 12.46 -20.61 7.48
N ASN A 236 12.34 -21.41 8.55
CA ASN A 236 12.05 -22.83 8.49
C ASN A 236 11.56 -23.36 9.85
N HIS A 237 11.01 -24.58 9.86
CA HIS A 237 10.47 -25.25 11.04
C HIS A 237 11.52 -25.72 12.07
N ALA A 238 12.83 -25.62 11.79
CA ALA A 238 13.86 -25.95 12.76
C ALA A 238 14.15 -24.79 13.72
N VAL A 239 13.76 -23.56 13.36
CA VAL A 239 13.87 -22.39 14.24
C VAL A 239 12.78 -22.47 15.30
N SER A 240 13.16 -22.43 16.58
CA SER A 240 12.21 -22.49 17.68
C SER A 240 11.32 -21.24 17.70
N PRO A 241 9.99 -21.39 17.75
CA PRO A 241 9.08 -20.25 17.85
C PRO A 241 8.91 -19.72 19.28
N ASP A 242 9.62 -20.29 20.26
CA ASP A 242 9.45 -20.00 21.69
C ASP A 242 10.48 -18.97 22.22
N CYS A 243 11.34 -18.42 21.36
CA CYS A 243 12.39 -17.48 21.75
C CYS A 243 12.54 -16.30 20.77
N ALA A 244 11.44 -15.76 20.28
CA ALA A 244 11.45 -14.65 19.32
C ALA A 244 11.73 -13.29 19.99
N ASP A 245 12.45 -12.44 19.25
CA ASP A 245 12.77 -11.04 19.55
C ASP A 245 12.96 -10.25 18.23
N ASP A 246 13.30 -8.96 18.32
CA ASP A 246 13.49 -8.10 17.14
C ASP A 246 14.72 -8.49 16.28
N GLN A 247 15.63 -9.35 16.77
CA GLN A 247 16.78 -9.86 16.01
C GLN A 247 16.50 -11.19 15.30
N THR A 248 15.36 -11.81 15.65
CA THR A 248 14.93 -13.08 15.06
C THR A 248 14.80 -12.95 13.56
N GLN A 249 15.47 -13.85 12.84
CA GLN A 249 15.42 -13.88 11.38
C GLN A 249 14.04 -14.35 10.91
N VAL A 250 13.47 -13.62 9.96
CA VAL A 250 12.17 -13.90 9.36
C VAL A 250 12.24 -13.81 7.84
N VAL A 251 11.23 -14.42 7.21
CA VAL A 251 10.87 -14.18 5.82
C VAL A 251 9.49 -13.54 5.83
N ALA A 252 9.30 -12.49 5.04
CA ALA A 252 8.00 -11.89 4.84
C ALA A 252 7.69 -11.71 3.35
N GLU A 253 6.41 -11.79 3.01
CA GLU A 253 5.89 -11.43 1.71
C GLU A 253 4.71 -10.47 1.90
N PHE A 254 4.67 -9.44 1.06
CA PHE A 254 3.61 -8.45 1.00
C PHE A 254 3.08 -8.42 -0.44
N SER A 255 1.83 -8.80 -0.62
CA SER A 255 1.15 -8.90 -1.92
C SER A 255 0.11 -7.81 -2.09
N HIS A 256 -0.29 -7.58 -3.34
CA HIS A 256 -1.29 -6.57 -3.72
C HIS A 256 -0.86 -5.12 -3.42
N LEU A 257 0.44 -4.86 -3.42
CA LEU A 257 0.97 -3.51 -3.22
C LEU A 257 0.76 -2.65 -4.46
N GLY A 258 0.62 -1.34 -4.23
CA GLY A 258 0.72 -0.31 -5.25
C GLY A 258 2.08 0.38 -5.22
N ALA A 259 2.52 0.90 -6.36
CA ALA A 259 3.77 1.65 -6.43
C ALA A 259 3.72 2.94 -5.59
N ASP A 260 2.55 3.60 -5.47
CA ASP A 260 2.36 4.75 -4.59
C ASP A 260 2.67 4.40 -3.13
N LEU A 261 2.14 3.28 -2.62
CA LEU A 261 2.42 2.84 -1.25
C LEU A 261 3.92 2.56 -1.04
N LEU A 262 4.58 1.91 -2.01
CA LEU A 262 6.01 1.65 -1.95
C LEU A 262 6.84 2.93 -1.94
N LEU A 263 6.47 3.93 -2.73
CA LEU A 263 7.14 5.24 -2.74
C LEU A 263 7.00 5.96 -1.40
N THR A 264 5.81 5.90 -0.78
CA THR A 264 5.61 6.41 0.58
C THR A 264 6.43 5.62 1.62
N ALA A 265 6.66 4.32 1.39
CA ALA A 265 7.39 3.46 2.30
C ALA A 265 8.92 3.54 2.18
N VAL A 266 9.48 4.21 1.15
CA VAL A 266 10.94 4.28 0.90
C VAL A 266 11.77 4.59 2.16
N PRO A 267 11.42 5.56 3.02
CA PRO A 267 12.21 5.85 4.23
C PRO A 267 12.29 4.68 5.23
N HIS A 268 11.39 3.71 5.14
CA HIS A 268 11.30 2.53 6.00
C HIS A 268 11.89 1.27 5.35
N LEU A 269 12.28 1.36 4.07
CA LEU A 269 12.83 0.26 3.29
C LEU A 269 14.37 0.28 3.22
N ILE A 270 15.00 1.32 3.77
CA ILE A 270 16.46 1.53 3.75
C ILE A 270 17.18 1.01 4.99
#